data_AF-A0A9P4Y0X8-F1
#
_entry.id   AF-A0A9P4Y0X8-F1
#
_cell.length_a   1.000
_cell.length_b   1.000
_cell.length_c   1.000
_cell.angle_alpha   90.00
_cell.angle_beta   90.00
_cell.angle_gamma   90.00
#
_symmetry.space_group_name_H-M   'P 1'
#
loop_
_entity.id
_entity.type
_entity.pdbx_description
1 polymer ?
#
loop_
_entity_poly.entity_id
_entity_poly.type
_entity_poly.pdbx_seq_one_letter_code
_entity_poly.pdbx_strand_id
1 'polypeptide(L)'
;MPVEDAECANPLLLSWVKDWYDTAKERNTKGVTTYRQAFNSLKACPIAFDHPSQLQQLKGFGPKLCERLTVLLQKHCNENGLPMPEHPMASRKRKEPSKTTAKPRKTKQYVPAYRSGAYALVFALSEMDPDAPVGMAKQDLIEAAQAHSDSSFTAPSEPGKFYTAWNSMKTLLQHEMVYERGRPTKRYALTDEGWEVARKIRDAMAAGDTRQVRRGDHVRNAVPIISQASEPRQADLDGPEEDEVDDRSLGSKPNYADVVTKGSLISDESSLPTFPPIILRPGSFTVHLVLDVREVRAKTDRDYIQDELTKKGVRPIMRALELGDAQWIAKCHDQDFLRRSGAEGDEVVLDHIIERKRLDDLIGSIKDGRFHEQKFRLKRSGVKHVTYLVEEISLDQQHFQKYEESVQSAIASTQVVNGFTVKKTPKMDDSIRYIARMTEALKKKYESRPLKVIPTRVITAQNYLPLLHHLRAKEPGSDYYITYPAFASLVSKSDMLTLRDLYLKMLMCTRGVTGEKAMEIQNIWRTPNDFVKAFDRCGSGEEGKKRRRELVSSQLGNKVKSKQVGKALSAKIAEVWGDA
;
A
#
# COMPACT_ATOMS: atom_id res chain seq x y z
N MET A 1 -27.26 -27.41 -39.87
CA MET A 1 -26.43 -26.67 -40.84
C MET A 1 -24.98 -26.98 -40.58
N PRO A 2 -24.22 -27.46 -41.57
CA PRO A 2 -22.82 -27.80 -41.37
C PRO A 2 -22.04 -26.51 -41.13
N VAL A 3 -21.23 -26.50 -40.06
CA VAL A 3 -20.34 -25.38 -39.73
C VAL A 3 -19.20 -25.45 -40.73
N GLU A 4 -19.18 -24.53 -41.70
CA GLU A 4 -18.05 -24.35 -42.60
C GLU A 4 -16.77 -24.14 -41.78
N ASP A 5 -15.77 -24.97 -42.03
CA ASP A 5 -14.45 -24.88 -41.43
C ASP A 5 -13.84 -23.51 -41.79
N ALA A 6 -13.84 -22.59 -40.82
CA ALA A 6 -13.23 -21.28 -40.98
C ALA A 6 -11.74 -21.44 -41.32
N GLU A 7 -11.42 -21.18 -42.57
CA GLU A 7 -10.09 -21.20 -43.17
C GLU A 7 -9.21 -20.19 -42.43
N CYS A 8 -8.35 -20.69 -41.52
CA CYS A 8 -7.45 -19.84 -40.76
C CYS A 8 -6.39 -19.25 -41.70
N ALA A 9 -6.12 -17.96 -41.59
CA ALA A 9 -5.10 -17.26 -42.40
C ALA A 9 -3.66 -17.77 -42.19
N ASN A 10 -3.42 -18.64 -41.19
CA ASN A 10 -2.11 -19.21 -40.87
C ASN A 10 -2.20 -20.72 -40.57
N PRO A 11 -2.53 -21.56 -41.58
CA PRO A 11 -2.85 -22.97 -41.35
C PRO A 11 -1.67 -23.78 -40.78
N LEU A 12 -0.44 -23.48 -41.22
CA LEU A 12 0.77 -24.17 -40.78
C LEU A 12 1.15 -23.85 -39.32
N LEU A 13 1.04 -22.58 -38.92
CA LEU A 13 1.31 -22.18 -37.53
C LEU A 13 0.19 -22.67 -36.60
N LEU A 14 -1.05 -22.71 -37.09
CA LEU A 14 -2.19 -23.21 -36.34
C LEU A 14 -2.06 -24.71 -36.03
N SER A 15 -1.60 -25.54 -36.98
CA SER A 15 -1.41 -26.97 -36.76
C SER A 15 -0.38 -27.26 -35.68
N TRP A 16 0.78 -26.57 -35.69
CA TRP A 16 1.80 -26.75 -34.66
C TRP A 16 1.34 -26.33 -33.26
N VAL A 17 0.59 -25.22 -33.16
CA VAL A 17 0.02 -24.77 -31.88
C VAL A 17 -1.09 -25.71 -31.40
N LYS A 18 -1.85 -26.32 -32.33
CA LYS A 18 -2.86 -27.34 -32.03
C LYS A 18 -2.21 -28.61 -31.45
N ASP A 19 -1.14 -29.11 -32.06
CA ASP A 19 -0.41 -30.28 -31.56
C ASP A 19 0.14 -30.05 -30.15
N TRP A 20 0.63 -28.83 -29.86
CA TRP A 20 1.06 -28.47 -28.50
C TRP A 20 -0.09 -28.40 -27.51
N TYR A 21 -1.26 -27.90 -27.94
CA TYR A 21 -2.45 -27.86 -27.11
C TYR A 21 -2.96 -29.28 -26.79
N ASP A 22 -3.05 -30.15 -27.79
CA ASP A 22 -3.52 -31.53 -27.65
C ASP A 22 -2.53 -32.35 -26.78
N THR A 23 -1.22 -32.25 -27.04
CA THR A 23 -0.18 -32.89 -26.21
C THR A 23 -0.23 -32.40 -24.76
N ALA A 24 -0.43 -31.09 -24.54
CA ALA A 24 -0.51 -30.54 -23.20
C ALA A 24 -1.77 -31.03 -22.46
N LYS A 25 -2.89 -31.19 -23.19
CA LYS A 25 -4.18 -31.65 -22.68
C LYS A 25 -4.13 -33.12 -22.28
N GLU A 26 -3.51 -33.96 -23.11
CA GLU A 26 -3.29 -35.39 -22.80
C GLU A 26 -2.38 -35.59 -21.58
N ARG A 27 -1.34 -34.76 -21.45
CA ARG A 27 -0.37 -34.84 -20.34
C ARG A 27 -0.79 -34.06 -19.09
N ASN A 28 -1.99 -33.45 -19.09
CA ASN A 28 -2.54 -32.61 -18.02
C ASN A 28 -1.53 -31.61 -17.42
N THR A 29 -0.77 -30.96 -18.31
CA THR A 29 0.31 -30.05 -17.89
C THR A 29 -0.24 -28.68 -17.50
N LYS A 30 0.46 -27.95 -16.64
CA LYS A 30 0.10 -26.57 -16.24
C LYS A 30 0.06 -25.58 -17.42
N GLY A 31 0.58 -25.94 -18.60
CA GLY A 31 0.62 -25.11 -19.81
C GLY A 31 -0.61 -25.19 -20.73
N VAL A 32 -1.60 -26.05 -20.43
CA VAL A 32 -2.79 -26.26 -21.28
C VAL A 32 -3.57 -24.97 -21.54
N THR A 33 -3.71 -24.12 -20.52
CA THR A 33 -4.45 -22.86 -20.62
C THR A 33 -3.76 -21.87 -21.56
N THR A 34 -2.42 -21.79 -21.51
CA THR A 34 -1.61 -20.93 -22.37
C THR A 34 -1.70 -21.36 -23.83
N TYR A 35 -1.56 -22.67 -24.12
CA TYR A 35 -1.68 -23.19 -25.50
C TYR A 35 -3.11 -23.08 -26.04
N ARG A 36 -4.14 -23.27 -25.20
CA ARG A 36 -5.54 -23.05 -25.58
C ARG A 36 -5.77 -21.60 -26.02
N GLN A 37 -5.24 -20.65 -25.26
CA GLN A 37 -5.40 -19.23 -25.55
C GLN A 37 -4.64 -18.82 -26.82
N ALA A 38 -3.43 -19.34 -27.03
CA ALA A 38 -2.66 -19.14 -28.26
C ALA A 38 -3.38 -19.72 -29.48
N PHE A 39 -3.91 -20.96 -29.38
CA PHE A 39 -4.67 -21.62 -30.46
C PHE A 39 -5.91 -20.82 -30.85
N ASN A 40 -6.73 -20.41 -29.87
CA ASN A 40 -7.94 -19.63 -30.13
C ASN A 40 -7.63 -18.25 -30.74
N SER A 41 -6.55 -17.61 -30.29
CA SER A 41 -6.14 -16.29 -30.79
C SER A 41 -5.61 -16.36 -32.22
N LEU A 42 -4.90 -17.45 -32.58
CA LEU A 42 -4.42 -17.66 -33.94
C LEU A 42 -5.55 -18.07 -34.88
N LYS A 43 -6.49 -18.91 -34.43
CA LYS A 43 -7.69 -19.30 -35.19
C LYS A 43 -8.58 -18.11 -35.52
N ALA A 44 -8.74 -17.17 -34.59
CA ALA A 44 -9.56 -15.97 -34.77
C ALA A 44 -8.84 -14.83 -35.53
N CYS A 45 -7.57 -15.00 -35.90
CA CYS A 45 -6.81 -13.94 -36.56
C CYS A 45 -7.02 -13.96 -38.08
N PRO A 46 -7.53 -12.85 -38.68
CA PRO A 46 -7.72 -12.76 -40.12
C PRO A 46 -6.44 -12.38 -40.89
N ILE A 47 -5.32 -12.13 -40.19
CA ILE A 47 -4.07 -11.64 -40.78
C ILE A 47 -3.11 -12.81 -40.96
N ALA A 48 -2.56 -12.98 -42.18
CA ALA A 48 -1.46 -13.92 -42.43
C ALA A 48 -0.13 -13.35 -41.92
N PHE A 49 0.68 -14.18 -41.28
CA PHE A 49 1.98 -13.83 -40.72
C PHE A 49 3.08 -14.56 -41.47
N ASP A 50 4.05 -13.79 -41.96
CA ASP A 50 5.20 -14.33 -42.66
C ASP A 50 6.25 -14.89 -41.69
N HIS A 51 6.33 -14.36 -40.46
CA HIS A 51 7.31 -14.81 -39.47
C HIS A 51 6.69 -14.97 -38.06
N PRO A 52 6.98 -16.04 -37.30
CA PRO A 52 6.37 -16.31 -35.98
C PRO A 52 6.64 -15.23 -34.92
N SER A 53 7.66 -14.39 -35.10
CA SER A 53 7.90 -13.24 -34.22
C SER A 53 6.81 -12.16 -34.30
N GLN A 54 6.04 -12.12 -35.40
CA GLN A 54 4.89 -11.23 -35.53
C GLN A 54 3.70 -11.68 -34.65
N LEU A 55 3.65 -12.97 -34.28
CA LEU A 55 2.59 -13.51 -33.42
C LEU A 55 2.60 -12.92 -32.01
N GLN A 56 3.68 -12.26 -31.58
CA GLN A 56 3.76 -11.57 -30.28
C GLN A 56 2.66 -10.51 -30.09
N GLN A 57 2.04 -10.04 -31.18
CA GLN A 57 0.89 -9.13 -31.12
C GLN A 57 -0.42 -9.83 -30.72
N LEU A 58 -0.47 -11.16 -30.78
CA LEU A 58 -1.64 -11.96 -30.40
C LEU A 58 -1.55 -12.44 -28.95
N LYS A 59 -2.70 -12.49 -28.26
CA LYS A 59 -2.79 -12.96 -26.88
C LYS A 59 -2.39 -14.44 -26.79
N GLY A 60 -1.55 -14.79 -25.82
CA GLY A 60 -1.05 -16.16 -25.61
C GLY A 60 0.29 -16.47 -26.28
N PHE A 61 0.86 -15.56 -27.10
CA PHE A 61 2.16 -15.71 -27.74
C PHE A 61 3.22 -14.86 -27.03
N GLY A 62 3.98 -15.49 -26.12
CA GLY A 62 5.17 -14.87 -25.51
C GLY A 62 6.44 -15.09 -26.32
N PRO A 63 7.55 -14.38 -26.02
CA PRO A 63 8.82 -14.50 -26.75
C PRO A 63 9.32 -15.93 -26.91
N LYS A 64 9.25 -16.74 -25.84
CA LYS A 64 9.64 -18.16 -25.84
C LYS A 64 8.79 -19.01 -26.79
N LEU A 65 7.50 -18.70 -26.94
CA LEU A 65 6.59 -19.45 -27.80
C LEU A 65 6.81 -19.10 -29.28
N CYS A 66 7.08 -17.82 -29.55
CA CYS A 66 7.49 -17.35 -30.88
C CYS A 66 8.85 -17.91 -31.29
N GLU A 67 9.85 -17.93 -30.41
CA GLU A 67 11.16 -18.55 -30.68
C GLU A 67 11.01 -20.04 -31.00
N ARG A 68 10.20 -20.77 -30.22
CA ARG A 68 9.93 -22.18 -30.47
C ARG A 68 9.25 -22.41 -31.83
N LEU A 69 8.32 -21.54 -32.23
CA LEU A 69 7.69 -21.59 -33.56
C LEU A 69 8.67 -21.19 -34.66
N THR A 70 9.59 -20.25 -34.42
CA THR A 70 10.65 -19.88 -35.37
C THR A 70 11.60 -21.05 -35.63
N VAL A 71 11.95 -21.84 -34.60
CA VAL A 71 12.75 -23.06 -34.77
C VAL A 71 12.00 -24.10 -35.62
N LEU A 72 10.70 -24.30 -35.38
CA LEU A 72 9.88 -25.20 -36.21
C LEU A 72 9.74 -24.71 -37.65
N LEU A 73 9.56 -23.41 -37.86
CA LEU A 73 9.48 -22.83 -39.19
C LEU A 73 10.80 -22.98 -39.93
N GLN A 74 11.94 -22.74 -39.27
CA GLN A 74 13.26 -22.95 -39.86
C GLN A 74 13.47 -24.41 -40.29
N LYS A 75 13.07 -25.36 -39.45
CA LYS A 75 13.12 -26.79 -39.78
C LYS A 75 12.24 -27.12 -40.98
N HIS A 76 11.01 -26.63 -41.00
CA HIS A 76 10.07 -26.85 -42.10
C HIS A 76 10.55 -26.22 -43.41
N CYS A 77 11.11 -25.00 -43.37
CA CYS A 77 11.70 -24.34 -44.53
C CYS A 77 12.89 -25.11 -45.10
N ASN A 78 13.78 -25.62 -44.23
CA ASN A 78 14.93 -26.43 -44.64
C ASN A 78 14.50 -27.76 -45.28
N GLU A 79 13.48 -28.42 -44.73
CA GLU A 79 12.97 -29.70 -45.24
C GLU A 79 12.21 -29.57 -46.58
N ASN A 80 11.58 -28.42 -46.83
CA ASN A 80 10.80 -28.17 -48.05
C ASN A 80 11.56 -27.32 -49.09
N GLY A 81 12.83 -26.99 -48.85
CA GLY A 81 13.63 -26.17 -49.76
C GLY A 81 13.13 -24.73 -49.94
N LEU A 82 12.37 -24.22 -48.96
CA LEU A 82 11.78 -22.88 -49.00
C LEU A 82 12.71 -21.85 -48.33
N PRO A 83 12.83 -20.62 -48.86
CA PRO A 83 13.62 -19.57 -48.23
C PRO A 83 12.96 -19.13 -46.92
N MET A 84 13.75 -19.02 -45.85
CA MET A 84 13.27 -18.56 -44.53
C MET A 84 12.81 -17.09 -44.61
N PRO A 85 11.58 -16.76 -44.17
CA PRO A 85 11.09 -15.39 -44.16
C PRO A 85 11.95 -14.46 -43.29
N GLU A 86 12.29 -13.27 -43.79
CA GLU A 86 13.14 -12.30 -43.08
C GLU A 86 12.45 -11.75 -41.82
N HIS A 87 13.20 -11.61 -40.73
CA HIS A 87 12.69 -11.01 -39.49
C HIS A 87 12.23 -9.56 -39.74
N PRO A 88 11.04 -9.11 -39.28
CA PRO A 88 10.50 -7.76 -39.55
C PRO A 88 11.42 -6.58 -39.17
N MET A 89 12.35 -6.81 -38.23
CA MET A 89 13.37 -5.82 -37.84
C MET A 89 14.57 -5.70 -38.81
N ALA A 90 14.80 -6.70 -39.67
CA ALA A 90 15.85 -6.67 -40.70
C ALA A 90 15.38 -5.91 -41.96
N SER A 91 14.13 -6.13 -42.38
CA SER A 91 13.47 -5.41 -43.49
C SER A 91 13.42 -3.89 -43.27
N ARG A 92 13.19 -3.46 -42.03
CA ARG A 92 13.13 -2.04 -41.63
C ARG A 92 14.46 -1.27 -41.76
N LYS A 93 15.59 -1.94 -42.00
CA LYS A 93 16.91 -1.30 -42.22
C LYS A 93 17.21 -0.94 -43.69
N ARG A 94 16.36 -1.32 -44.65
CA ARG A 94 16.62 -1.10 -46.10
C ARG A 94 15.78 -0.01 -46.76
N LYS A 95 14.87 0.68 -46.06
CA LYS A 95 14.13 1.83 -46.62
C LYS A 95 14.23 3.06 -45.71
N GLU A 96 14.94 4.05 -46.23
CA GLU A 96 14.99 5.49 -45.92
C GLU A 96 15.74 6.02 -44.67
N PRO A 97 16.44 7.19 -44.81
CA PRO A 97 17.19 7.84 -43.73
C PRO A 97 16.44 8.98 -43.02
N SER A 98 16.67 9.03 -41.70
CA SER A 98 16.62 10.21 -40.79
C SER A 98 15.27 10.91 -40.52
N LYS A 99 14.79 10.78 -39.27
CA LYS A 99 14.80 11.89 -38.28
C LYS A 99 14.58 11.37 -36.86
N THR A 100 15.35 11.99 -35.97
CA THR A 100 15.56 11.81 -34.53
C THR A 100 14.33 11.44 -33.69
N THR A 101 14.39 10.30 -32.97
CA THR A 101 13.75 10.10 -31.66
C THR A 101 14.63 9.21 -30.78
N ALA A 102 14.75 9.57 -29.51
CA ALA A 102 15.65 8.95 -28.54
C ALA A 102 15.31 7.47 -28.28
N LYS A 103 16.34 6.62 -28.19
CA LYS A 103 16.22 5.17 -27.97
C LYS A 103 15.74 4.86 -26.53
N PRO A 104 14.83 3.89 -26.32
CA PRO A 104 14.55 3.35 -25.00
C PRO A 104 15.77 2.56 -24.48
N ARG A 105 16.19 2.83 -23.23
CA ARG A 105 17.30 2.13 -22.56
C ARG A 105 16.97 0.64 -22.41
N LYS A 106 17.87 -0.23 -22.89
CA LYS A 106 17.85 -1.66 -22.60
C LYS A 106 18.06 -1.86 -21.08
N THR A 107 17.25 -2.72 -20.45
CA THR A 107 17.46 -3.18 -19.07
C THR A 107 18.81 -3.88 -18.98
N LYS A 108 19.72 -3.34 -18.16
CA LYS A 108 21.06 -3.91 -17.96
C LYS A 108 20.98 -5.11 -17.02
N GLN A 109 21.66 -6.20 -17.37
CA GLN A 109 21.88 -7.37 -16.51
C GLN A 109 22.57 -6.93 -15.21
N TYR A 110 22.07 -7.40 -14.06
CA TYR A 110 22.61 -7.04 -12.76
C TYR A 110 24.01 -7.64 -12.57
N VAL A 111 24.97 -6.81 -12.20
CA VAL A 111 26.34 -7.22 -11.90
C VAL A 111 26.66 -6.76 -10.48
N PRO A 112 26.94 -7.68 -9.54
CA PRO A 112 27.32 -7.32 -8.17
C PRO A 112 28.55 -6.41 -8.13
N ALA A 113 28.52 -5.39 -7.28
CA ALA A 113 29.66 -4.50 -7.09
C ALA A 113 30.83 -5.23 -6.43
N TYR A 114 32.07 -4.92 -6.83
CA TYR A 114 33.29 -5.52 -6.28
C TYR A 114 33.31 -5.47 -4.74
N ARG A 115 33.64 -6.60 -4.10
CA ARG A 115 33.71 -6.76 -2.63
C ARG A 115 32.40 -6.52 -1.85
N SER A 116 31.26 -6.39 -2.55
CA SER A 116 29.94 -6.38 -1.90
C SER A 116 29.55 -7.79 -1.39
N GLY A 117 28.56 -7.87 -0.49
CA GLY A 117 28.04 -9.17 -0.04
C GLY A 117 27.51 -10.03 -1.19
N ALA A 118 26.86 -9.43 -2.19
CA ALA A 118 26.37 -10.15 -3.37
C ALA A 118 27.53 -10.72 -4.21
N TYR A 119 28.61 -9.93 -4.35
CA TYR A 119 29.81 -10.33 -5.07
C TYR A 119 30.50 -11.52 -4.40
N ALA A 120 30.65 -11.43 -3.08
CA ALA A 120 31.31 -12.46 -2.29
C ALA A 120 30.57 -13.81 -2.32
N LEU A 121 29.23 -13.78 -2.25
CA LEU A 121 28.40 -14.99 -2.35
C LEU A 121 28.51 -15.63 -3.74
N VAL A 122 28.49 -14.83 -4.82
CA VAL A 122 28.64 -15.35 -6.19
C VAL A 122 30.04 -15.90 -6.41
N PHE A 123 31.07 -15.24 -5.87
CA PHE A 123 32.45 -15.70 -5.96
C PHE A 123 32.65 -17.04 -5.22
N ALA A 124 32.22 -17.11 -3.95
CA ALA A 124 32.33 -18.33 -3.13
C ALA A 124 31.57 -19.54 -3.73
N LEU A 125 30.38 -19.32 -4.31
CA LEU A 125 29.66 -20.39 -5.01
C LEU A 125 30.33 -20.83 -6.31
N SER A 126 31.16 -19.97 -6.93
CA SER A 126 31.86 -20.26 -8.18
C SER A 126 33.18 -21.01 -8.00
N GLU A 127 33.66 -21.15 -6.76
CA GLU A 127 34.81 -21.98 -6.40
C GLU A 127 34.44 -23.46 -6.28
N MET A 128 33.15 -23.79 -6.24
CA MET A 128 32.68 -25.17 -6.28
C MET A 128 32.79 -25.74 -7.70
N ASP A 129 32.87 -27.07 -7.79
CA ASP A 129 32.77 -27.77 -9.07
C ASP A 129 31.41 -27.48 -9.72
N PRO A 130 31.36 -27.01 -10.99
CA PRO A 130 30.12 -26.80 -11.74
C PRO A 130 29.18 -28.02 -11.75
N ASP A 131 29.75 -29.23 -11.65
CA ASP A 131 29.02 -30.51 -11.67
C ASP A 131 28.79 -31.10 -10.27
N ALA A 132 29.10 -30.36 -9.19
CA ALA A 132 28.84 -30.83 -7.84
C ALA A 132 27.32 -31.05 -7.63
N PRO A 133 26.86 -32.29 -7.33
CA PRO A 133 25.43 -32.60 -7.21
C PRO A 133 24.79 -31.99 -5.95
N VAL A 134 25.58 -31.31 -5.12
CA VAL A 134 25.19 -30.87 -3.79
C VAL A 134 25.58 -29.40 -3.59
N GLY A 135 24.59 -28.50 -3.58
CA GLY A 135 24.81 -27.08 -3.29
C GLY A 135 25.32 -26.81 -1.86
N MET A 136 25.76 -25.58 -1.60
CA MET A 136 26.40 -25.19 -0.34
C MET A 136 25.37 -24.84 0.74
N ALA A 137 25.60 -25.27 1.99
CA ALA A 137 24.77 -24.85 3.12
C ALA A 137 25.04 -23.39 3.48
N LYS A 138 24.08 -22.75 4.16
CA LYS A 138 24.18 -21.33 4.56
C LYS A 138 25.45 -21.01 5.36
N GLN A 139 25.83 -21.88 6.29
CA GLN A 139 26.96 -21.64 7.19
C GLN A 139 28.30 -21.70 6.44
N ASP A 140 28.52 -22.77 5.68
CA ASP A 140 29.71 -22.95 4.84
C ASP A 140 29.86 -21.80 3.83
N LEU A 141 28.75 -21.32 3.27
CA LEU A 141 28.75 -20.22 2.32
C LEU A 141 29.09 -18.87 2.97
N ILE A 142 28.68 -18.65 4.21
CA ILE A 142 29.06 -17.45 4.97
C ILE A 142 30.56 -17.45 5.24
N GLU A 143 31.13 -18.59 5.62
CA GLU A 143 32.56 -18.74 5.92
C GLU A 143 33.41 -18.53 4.65
N ALA A 144 33.03 -19.14 3.53
CA ALA A 144 33.74 -18.96 2.26
C ALA A 144 33.59 -17.54 1.70
N ALA A 145 32.39 -16.92 1.79
CA ALA A 145 32.15 -15.59 1.25
C ALA A 145 32.83 -14.47 2.06
N GLN A 146 33.08 -14.64 3.36
CA GLN A 146 33.58 -13.55 4.20
C GLN A 146 34.93 -12.98 3.73
N ALA A 147 35.82 -13.81 3.19
CA ALA A 147 37.14 -13.37 2.67
C ALA A 147 37.02 -12.43 1.45
N HIS A 148 35.87 -12.45 0.77
CA HIS A 148 35.62 -11.73 -0.48
C HIS A 148 34.66 -10.55 -0.31
N SER A 149 34.24 -10.22 0.92
CA SER A 149 33.36 -9.08 1.21
C SER A 149 33.97 -8.08 2.20
N ASP A 150 33.70 -6.79 1.97
CA ASP A 150 33.98 -5.72 2.94
C ASP A 150 32.91 -5.61 4.04
N SER A 151 31.78 -6.30 3.88
CA SER A 151 30.68 -6.33 4.85
C SER A 151 30.66 -7.65 5.63
N SER A 152 30.32 -7.59 6.91
CA SER A 152 30.26 -8.79 7.77
C SER A 152 29.01 -9.65 7.46
N PHE A 153 29.19 -10.95 7.27
CA PHE A 153 28.12 -11.94 7.16
C PHE A 153 27.67 -12.46 8.53
N THR A 154 28.47 -12.25 9.58
CA THR A 154 28.13 -12.55 10.98
C THR A 154 27.59 -11.29 11.67
N ALA A 155 26.67 -11.48 12.61
CA ALA A 155 26.10 -10.38 13.38
C ALA A 155 27.21 -9.72 14.23
N PRO A 156 27.43 -8.40 14.13
CA PRO A 156 28.38 -7.70 14.99
C PRO A 156 28.00 -7.84 16.47
N SER A 157 28.99 -7.90 17.37
CA SER A 157 28.78 -7.94 18.83
C SER A 157 28.22 -6.64 19.41
N GLU A 158 27.99 -5.62 18.57
CA GLU A 158 27.43 -4.32 18.92
C GLU A 158 25.88 -4.33 18.84
N PRO A 159 25.16 -3.96 19.91
CA PRO A 159 23.71 -3.82 19.86
C PRO A 159 23.28 -2.70 18.89
N GLY A 160 22.44 -3.02 17.89
CA GLY A 160 21.84 -2.03 16.97
C GLY A 160 22.15 -2.22 15.48
N LYS A 161 23.08 -3.11 15.09
CA LYS A 161 23.34 -3.46 13.68
C LYS A 161 22.81 -4.84 13.33
N PHE A 162 21.57 -4.93 12.85
CA PHE A 162 20.91 -6.20 12.51
C PHE A 162 21.13 -6.67 11.05
N TYR A 163 21.73 -5.83 10.20
CA TYR A 163 21.91 -6.15 8.79
C TYR A 163 23.27 -6.82 8.54
N THR A 164 23.23 -8.11 8.19
CA THR A 164 24.41 -8.82 7.70
C THR A 164 24.49 -8.76 6.18
N ALA A 165 25.69 -8.94 5.65
CA ALA A 165 25.96 -9.07 4.21
C ALA A 165 25.13 -10.21 3.57
N TRP A 166 24.62 -11.16 4.36
CA TRP A 166 23.72 -12.22 3.90
C TRP A 166 22.42 -11.68 3.26
N ASN A 167 21.97 -10.48 3.62
CA ASN A 167 20.77 -9.87 3.04
C ASN A 167 20.83 -9.74 1.51
N SER A 168 22.03 -9.65 0.92
CA SER A 168 22.20 -9.62 -0.53
C SER A 168 21.84 -10.93 -1.24
N MET A 169 21.72 -12.05 -0.51
CA MET A 169 21.23 -13.33 -1.06
C MET A 169 19.80 -13.20 -1.60
N LYS A 170 18.96 -12.36 -0.98
CA LYS A 170 17.61 -12.07 -1.47
C LYS A 170 17.64 -11.41 -2.85
N THR A 171 18.58 -10.50 -3.07
CA THR A 171 18.79 -9.82 -4.35
C THR A 171 19.27 -10.82 -5.42
N LEU A 172 20.17 -11.73 -5.08
CA LEU A 172 20.66 -12.76 -6.00
C LEU A 172 19.56 -13.77 -6.41
N LEU A 173 18.69 -14.15 -5.48
CA LEU A 173 17.50 -14.97 -5.77
C LEU A 173 16.49 -14.22 -6.66
N GLN A 174 16.27 -12.92 -6.40
CA GLN A 174 15.36 -12.08 -7.18
C GLN A 174 15.84 -11.86 -8.63
N HIS A 175 17.16 -11.77 -8.83
CA HIS A 175 17.79 -11.64 -10.14
C HIS A 175 18.11 -12.99 -10.79
N GLU A 176 17.57 -14.10 -10.28
CA GLU A 176 17.76 -15.46 -10.81
C GLU A 176 19.24 -15.88 -10.97
N MET A 177 20.15 -15.29 -10.19
CA MET A 177 21.59 -15.62 -10.23
C MET A 177 21.95 -16.82 -9.33
N VAL A 178 21.14 -17.08 -8.31
CA VAL A 178 21.30 -18.20 -7.37
C VAL A 178 19.96 -18.91 -7.27
N TYR A 179 19.97 -20.22 -7.09
CA TYR A 179 18.78 -21.01 -6.75
C TYR A 179 18.96 -21.75 -5.43
N GLU A 180 17.86 -21.99 -4.72
CA GLU A 180 17.85 -22.78 -3.46
C GLU A 180 17.12 -24.12 -3.65
N ARG A 181 17.67 -25.21 -3.09
CA ARG A 181 17.06 -26.56 -3.06
C ARG A 181 17.19 -27.20 -1.68
N GLY A 182 16.22 -28.06 -1.31
CA GLY A 182 16.24 -28.87 -0.08
C GLY A 182 15.29 -28.40 1.03
N ARG A 183 14.73 -29.36 1.78
CA ARG A 183 13.97 -29.19 3.03
C ARG A 183 14.31 -30.36 3.97
N PRO A 184 14.63 -30.16 5.26
CA PRO A 184 14.63 -28.91 6.04
C PRO A 184 15.91 -28.06 5.91
N THR A 185 17.01 -28.63 5.42
CA THR A 185 18.30 -27.91 5.22
C THR A 185 18.39 -27.35 3.80
N LYS A 186 18.33 -26.02 3.67
CA LYS A 186 18.48 -25.33 2.38
C LYS A 186 19.92 -25.36 1.89
N ARG A 187 20.10 -25.63 0.59
CA ARG A 187 21.38 -25.58 -0.13
C ARG A 187 21.28 -24.59 -1.30
N TYR A 188 22.35 -23.82 -1.52
CA TYR A 188 22.42 -22.75 -2.53
C TYR A 188 23.42 -23.11 -3.63
N ALA A 189 23.08 -22.78 -4.88
CA ALA A 189 23.95 -22.98 -6.03
C ALA A 189 23.68 -21.93 -7.12
N LEU A 190 24.68 -21.65 -7.96
CA LEU A 190 24.56 -20.69 -9.07
C LEU A 190 23.69 -21.25 -10.20
N THR A 191 22.85 -20.40 -10.78
CA THR A 191 22.18 -20.68 -12.06
C THR A 191 23.16 -20.51 -13.23
N ASP A 192 22.76 -20.89 -14.45
CA ASP A 192 23.54 -20.63 -15.67
C ASP A 192 23.88 -19.15 -15.83
N GLU A 193 22.94 -18.25 -15.47
CA GLU A 193 23.17 -16.80 -15.46
C GLU A 193 24.15 -16.37 -14.35
N GLY A 194 24.08 -16.98 -13.17
CA GLY A 194 25.01 -16.75 -12.07
C GLY A 194 26.44 -17.17 -12.42
N TRP A 195 26.60 -18.32 -13.08
CA TRP A 195 27.89 -18.82 -13.58
C TRP A 195 28.50 -17.92 -14.65
N GLU A 196 27.68 -17.39 -15.55
CA GLU A 196 28.13 -16.44 -16.58
C GLU A 196 28.69 -15.14 -15.97
N VAL A 197 28.03 -14.60 -14.94
CA VAL A 197 28.51 -13.41 -14.22
C VAL A 197 29.74 -13.73 -13.38
N ALA A 198 29.79 -14.90 -12.71
CA ALA A 198 30.95 -15.35 -11.96
C ALA A 198 32.20 -15.51 -12.84
N ARG A 199 32.04 -16.07 -14.06
CA ARG A 199 33.14 -16.19 -15.03
C ARG A 199 33.67 -14.83 -15.44
N LYS A 200 32.78 -13.87 -15.77
CA LYS A 200 33.16 -12.48 -16.08
C LYS A 200 33.89 -11.80 -14.93
N ILE A 201 33.48 -12.05 -13.69
CA ILE A 201 34.15 -11.52 -12.49
C ILE A 201 35.58 -12.09 -12.39
N ARG A 202 35.76 -13.39 -12.61
CA ARG A 202 37.08 -14.05 -12.57
C ARG A 202 38.00 -13.60 -13.69
N ASP A 203 37.48 -13.51 -14.91
CA ASP A 203 38.25 -13.07 -16.08
C ASP A 203 38.73 -11.63 -15.90
N ALA A 204 37.91 -10.76 -15.30
CA ALA A 204 38.28 -9.38 -14.96
C ALA A 204 39.34 -9.30 -13.84
N MET A 205 39.37 -10.26 -12.90
CA MET A 205 40.42 -10.34 -11.88
C MET A 205 41.74 -10.86 -12.45
N ALA A 206 41.69 -11.85 -13.35
CA ALA A 206 42.89 -12.43 -13.99
C ALA A 206 43.58 -11.43 -14.95
N ALA A 207 42.81 -10.55 -15.58
CA ALA A 207 43.31 -9.52 -16.48
C ALA A 207 43.97 -8.31 -15.77
N GLY A 208 44.02 -8.28 -14.43
CA GLY A 208 44.63 -7.19 -13.66
C GLY A 208 43.92 -5.83 -13.79
N ASP A 209 42.80 -5.75 -14.50
CA ASP A 209 42.09 -4.50 -14.79
C ASP A 209 41.06 -4.19 -13.69
N THR A 210 41.58 -3.81 -12.51
CA THR A 210 40.75 -3.33 -11.39
C THR A 210 40.08 -1.98 -11.64
N ARG A 211 40.20 -1.40 -12.84
CA ARG A 211 39.60 -0.10 -13.19
C ARG A 211 38.15 -0.20 -13.70
N GLN A 212 37.71 -1.32 -14.26
CA GLN A 212 36.34 -1.45 -14.79
C GLN A 212 35.27 -1.84 -13.75
N VAL A 213 35.65 -2.47 -12.63
CA VAL A 213 34.67 -2.92 -11.61
C VAL A 213 34.29 -1.81 -10.60
N ARG A 214 34.91 -0.63 -10.70
CA ARG A 214 34.63 0.54 -9.83
C ARG A 214 33.35 1.30 -10.16
N ARG A 215 32.66 0.97 -11.26
CA ARG A 215 31.35 1.59 -11.64
C ARG A 215 30.20 0.61 -11.41
N GLY A 216 29.98 0.23 -10.15
CA GLY A 216 28.64 -0.07 -9.68
C GLY A 216 28.00 1.25 -9.26
N ASP A 217 26.89 1.65 -9.89
CA ASP A 217 26.10 2.80 -9.47
C ASP A 217 25.54 2.52 -8.07
N HIS A 218 26.30 2.89 -7.04
CA HIS A 218 25.80 3.03 -5.68
C HIS A 218 24.95 4.29 -5.61
N VAL A 219 23.66 4.08 -5.38
CA VAL A 219 22.75 5.03 -4.75
C VAL A 219 23.40 5.47 -3.43
N ARG A 220 24.00 6.66 -3.43
CA ARG A 220 24.57 7.28 -2.23
C ARG A 220 23.44 7.72 -1.30
N ASN A 221 23.34 7.08 -0.14
CA ASN A 221 23.04 7.79 1.10
C ASN A 221 24.38 7.96 1.83
N ALA A 222 24.88 9.19 1.87
CA ALA A 222 25.98 9.58 2.73
C ALA A 222 25.72 11.01 3.22
N VAL A 223 25.75 11.20 4.54
CA VAL A 223 26.12 12.45 5.20
C VAL A 223 27.08 12.07 6.35
N PRO A 224 27.95 12.97 6.84
CA PRO A 224 29.39 12.89 6.65
C PRO A 224 30.15 12.53 7.94
N ILE A 225 31.39 12.06 7.80
CA ILE A 225 32.34 11.93 8.92
C ILE A 225 33.27 13.14 8.90
N ILE A 226 33.28 13.92 9.98
CA ILE A 226 34.40 14.76 10.40
C ILE A 226 35.29 13.88 11.29
N SER A 227 36.57 13.83 10.97
CA SER A 227 37.60 13.11 11.72
C SER A 227 38.14 13.97 12.86
N GLN A 228 38.27 13.37 14.06
CA GLN A 228 39.49 13.26 14.89
C GLN A 228 39.26 13.42 16.41
N ALA A 229 39.72 12.38 17.12
CA ALA A 229 40.46 12.35 18.39
C ALA A 229 39.77 12.49 19.77
N SER A 230 40.20 11.55 20.64
CA SER A 230 40.34 11.54 22.11
C SER A 230 39.15 11.28 23.06
N GLU A 231 39.26 10.12 23.73
CA GLU A 231 38.83 9.68 25.08
C GLU A 231 37.37 9.86 25.58
N PRO A 232 36.76 8.82 26.20
CA PRO A 232 35.57 8.99 27.03
C PRO A 232 35.83 8.69 28.52
N ARG A 233 35.40 9.61 29.39
CA ARG A 233 35.06 9.35 30.80
C ARG A 233 33.53 9.35 30.97
N GLN A 234 33.04 8.24 31.53
CA GLN A 234 31.91 8.04 32.46
C GLN A 234 30.48 8.56 32.18
N ALA A 235 29.54 7.59 32.36
CA ALA A 235 28.16 7.70 32.90
C ALA A 235 27.10 8.43 32.04
N ASP A 236 25.83 8.02 31.89
CA ASP A 236 24.99 6.91 32.36
C ASP A 236 23.81 6.73 31.37
N LEU A 237 23.41 5.48 31.18
CA LEU A 237 22.06 4.90 31.03
C LEU A 237 20.82 5.84 30.98
N ASP A 238 20.04 5.83 29.87
CA ASP A 238 18.67 5.28 29.86
C ASP A 238 18.11 5.02 28.44
N GLY A 239 17.16 4.08 28.34
CA GLY A 239 16.62 3.43 27.14
C GLY A 239 15.55 4.19 26.32
N PRO A 240 14.94 3.53 25.31
CA PRO A 240 14.70 4.13 23.99
C PRO A 240 13.30 4.73 23.79
N GLU A 241 13.25 5.90 23.17
CA GLU A 241 12.10 6.44 22.45
C GLU A 241 12.04 5.89 21.01
N GLU A 242 10.80 5.75 20.52
CA GLU A 242 10.42 5.22 19.21
C GLU A 242 11.01 6.06 18.06
N ASP A 243 11.61 5.39 17.06
CA ASP A 243 12.31 6.00 15.93
C ASP A 243 11.45 7.04 15.17
N GLU A 244 11.74 8.32 15.42
CA GLU A 244 11.41 9.43 14.53
C GLU A 244 12.20 9.30 13.22
N VAL A 245 11.46 9.29 12.11
CA VAL A 245 12.01 9.46 10.76
C VAL A 245 12.45 10.91 10.59
N ASP A 246 13.76 11.13 10.40
CA ASP A 246 14.44 12.43 10.15
C ASP A 246 13.79 13.16 8.96
N ASP A 247 12.87 14.07 9.28
CA ASP A 247 12.20 15.02 8.40
C ASP A 247 13.04 16.30 8.32
N ARG A 248 13.91 16.38 7.32
CA ARG A 248 14.62 17.62 7.00
C ARG A 248 14.06 18.25 5.72
N SER A 249 12.78 18.64 5.74
CA SER A 249 12.32 19.96 5.22
C SER A 249 10.80 20.20 5.26
N LEU A 250 9.98 19.38 5.92
CA LEU A 250 8.54 19.67 6.06
C LEU A 250 8.23 20.22 7.46
N GLY A 251 7.42 21.29 7.51
CA GLY A 251 7.11 21.97 8.76
C GLY A 251 6.53 21.02 9.80
N SER A 252 7.02 21.14 11.04
CA SER A 252 6.48 20.50 12.26
C SER A 252 4.95 20.41 12.17
N LYS A 253 4.40 19.20 12.31
CA LYS A 253 2.95 19.05 12.48
C LYS A 253 2.52 19.95 13.64
N PRO A 254 1.61 20.90 13.45
CA PRO A 254 1.04 21.60 14.58
C PRO A 254 0.26 20.57 15.42
N ASN A 255 0.68 20.38 16.66
CA ASN A 255 0.02 19.48 17.59
C ASN A 255 -1.28 20.14 18.08
N TYR A 256 -2.43 19.65 17.61
CA TYR A 256 -3.75 20.11 18.02
C TYR A 256 -4.41 19.19 19.05
N ALA A 257 -3.62 18.33 19.70
CA ALA A 257 -4.11 17.52 20.82
C ALA A 257 -4.72 18.43 21.90
N ASP A 258 -5.79 17.95 22.53
CA ASP A 258 -6.47 18.59 23.67
C ASP A 258 -7.08 19.99 23.46
N VAL A 259 -7.14 20.50 22.21
CA VAL A 259 -7.87 21.74 21.90
C VAL A 259 -9.36 21.62 22.28
N VAL A 260 -9.95 20.44 22.08
CA VAL A 260 -11.33 20.15 22.48
C VAL A 260 -11.36 19.14 23.62
N THR A 261 -12.01 19.51 24.71
CA THR A 261 -12.14 18.63 25.88
C THR A 261 -13.18 17.51 25.63
N LYS A 262 -13.04 16.39 26.35
CA LYS A 262 -13.98 15.25 26.21
C LYS A 262 -15.42 15.60 26.63
N GLY A 263 -15.58 16.46 27.64
CA GLY A 263 -16.88 16.88 28.17
C GLY A 263 -17.64 15.78 28.91
N SER A 264 -18.74 16.16 29.55
CA SER A 264 -19.68 15.22 30.19
C SER A 264 -20.64 14.62 29.17
N LEU A 265 -21.19 13.44 29.47
CA LEU A 265 -22.25 12.84 28.67
C LEU A 265 -23.48 13.75 28.68
N ILE A 266 -24.00 14.04 27.50
CA ILE A 266 -25.24 14.78 27.34
C ILE A 266 -26.41 13.80 27.40
N SER A 267 -27.26 13.98 28.40
CA SER A 267 -28.44 13.15 28.60
C SER A 267 -29.65 13.68 27.83
N ASP A 268 -29.77 15.02 27.67
CA ASP A 268 -30.93 15.68 27.04
C ASP A 268 -30.54 16.89 26.18
N GLU A 269 -31.34 17.19 25.13
CA GLU A 269 -31.12 18.36 24.24
C GLU A 269 -31.18 19.70 24.97
N SER A 270 -31.85 19.78 26.12
CA SER A 270 -31.90 20.98 26.97
C SER A 270 -30.56 21.33 27.63
N SER A 271 -29.63 20.37 27.68
CA SER A 271 -28.27 20.60 28.19
C SER A 271 -27.30 21.12 27.12
N LEU A 272 -27.76 21.32 25.88
CA LEU A 272 -26.94 21.88 24.82
C LEU A 272 -26.67 23.36 25.06
N PRO A 273 -25.41 23.80 24.93
CA PRO A 273 -25.05 25.18 25.22
C PRO A 273 -25.57 26.15 24.16
N THR A 274 -26.09 27.29 24.61
CA THR A 274 -26.36 28.45 23.75
C THR A 274 -25.14 29.33 23.66
N PHE A 275 -24.85 29.87 22.48
CA PHE A 275 -23.68 30.73 22.27
C PHE A 275 -23.93 31.76 21.16
N PRO A 276 -23.28 32.92 21.22
CA PRO A 276 -23.20 33.82 20.08
C PRO A 276 -22.16 33.29 19.07
N PRO A 277 -22.51 33.05 17.80
CA PRO A 277 -21.55 32.62 16.79
C PRO A 277 -20.58 33.75 16.42
N ILE A 278 -19.34 33.40 16.10
CA ILE A 278 -18.36 34.33 15.53
C ILE A 278 -18.68 34.46 14.03
N ILE A 279 -18.85 35.69 13.54
CA ILE A 279 -19.26 35.93 12.16
C ILE A 279 -18.07 36.38 11.32
N LEU A 280 -17.66 35.54 10.36
CA LEU A 280 -16.71 35.91 9.31
C LEU A 280 -17.48 36.54 8.15
N ARG A 281 -17.21 37.81 7.85
CA ARG A 281 -17.90 38.53 6.77
C ARG A 281 -17.29 38.21 5.39
N PRO A 282 -18.07 38.28 4.30
CA PRO A 282 -17.52 38.25 2.94
C PRO A 282 -16.34 39.21 2.80
N GLY A 283 -15.27 38.76 2.15
CA GLY A 283 -14.04 39.55 1.97
C GLY A 283 -13.07 39.57 3.15
N SER A 284 -13.41 38.98 4.31
CA SER A 284 -12.48 38.84 5.46
C SER A 284 -11.67 37.54 5.46
N PHE A 285 -11.94 36.66 4.50
CA PHE A 285 -11.27 35.36 4.36
C PHE A 285 -11.20 34.95 2.88
N THR A 286 -10.38 33.94 2.59
CA THR A 286 -10.30 33.28 1.28
C THR A 286 -10.41 31.77 1.44
N VAL A 287 -11.05 31.10 0.50
CA VAL A 287 -11.21 29.65 0.52
C VAL A 287 -9.99 28.98 -0.11
N HIS A 288 -9.36 28.08 0.63
CA HIS A 288 -8.20 27.31 0.18
C HIS A 288 -8.50 25.81 0.21
N LEU A 289 -8.02 25.12 -0.83
CA LEU A 289 -7.93 23.68 -0.85
C LEU A 289 -6.73 23.25 0.01
N VAL A 290 -6.93 22.27 0.85
CA VAL A 290 -5.89 21.63 1.64
C VAL A 290 -5.78 20.17 1.21
N LEU A 291 -4.57 19.74 0.88
CA LEU A 291 -4.28 18.37 0.47
C LEU A 291 -3.38 17.68 1.47
N ASP A 292 -3.68 16.40 1.71
CA ASP A 292 -2.85 15.56 2.57
C ASP A 292 -1.48 15.29 1.94
N VAL A 293 -0.39 15.50 2.68
CA VAL A 293 0.98 15.25 2.18
C VAL A 293 1.29 13.78 1.87
N ARG A 294 0.48 12.84 2.37
CA ARG A 294 0.61 11.41 2.05
C ARG A 294 -0.11 11.07 0.75
N GLU A 295 -0.91 11.99 0.21
CA GLU A 295 -1.59 11.83 -1.07
C GLU A 295 -0.59 12.06 -2.21
N VAL A 296 0.07 10.98 -2.64
CA VAL A 296 1.08 10.99 -3.70
C VAL A 296 0.71 9.99 -4.79
N ARG A 297 0.85 10.38 -6.06
CA ARG A 297 0.60 9.50 -7.20
C ARG A 297 1.54 8.29 -7.20
N ALA A 298 2.81 8.53 -6.91
CA ALA A 298 3.87 7.55 -6.74
C ALA A 298 4.94 8.13 -5.82
N LYS A 299 5.75 7.29 -5.16
CA LYS A 299 6.86 7.76 -4.29
C LYS A 299 7.87 8.66 -5.01
N THR A 300 7.94 8.54 -6.34
CA THR A 300 8.83 9.31 -7.22
C THR A 300 8.22 10.60 -7.75
N ASP A 301 6.91 10.81 -7.59
CA ASP A 301 6.14 11.90 -8.19
C ASP A 301 5.21 12.49 -7.13
N ARG A 302 5.82 13.03 -6.07
CA ARG A 302 5.13 13.51 -4.85
C ARG A 302 4.32 14.79 -5.12
N ASP A 303 4.80 15.66 -6.00
CA ASP A 303 4.24 16.99 -6.21
C ASP A 303 3.27 17.06 -7.40
N TYR A 304 3.05 15.95 -8.11
CA TYR A 304 2.21 15.88 -9.32
C TYR A 304 0.84 16.53 -9.16
N ILE A 305 0.13 16.16 -8.08
CA ILE A 305 -1.24 16.64 -7.83
C ILE A 305 -1.23 18.14 -7.58
N GLN A 306 -0.25 18.64 -6.81
CA GLN A 306 -0.09 20.05 -6.52
C GLN A 306 0.22 20.86 -7.79
N ASP A 307 1.15 20.39 -8.61
CA ASP A 307 1.55 21.05 -9.85
C ASP A 307 0.40 21.13 -10.85
N GLU A 308 -0.33 20.03 -11.04
CA GLU A 308 -1.46 19.99 -11.96
C GLU A 308 -2.64 20.83 -11.48
N LEU A 309 -2.89 20.92 -10.17
CA LEU A 309 -3.87 21.86 -9.61
C LEU A 309 -3.42 23.30 -9.80
N THR A 310 -2.14 23.59 -9.61
CA THR A 310 -1.57 24.94 -9.79
C THR A 310 -1.69 25.39 -11.23
N LYS A 311 -1.44 24.51 -12.21
CA LYS A 311 -1.70 24.75 -13.64
C LYS A 311 -3.16 25.06 -13.94
N LYS A 312 -4.09 24.56 -13.12
CA LYS A 312 -5.53 24.85 -13.20
C LYS A 312 -5.96 26.06 -12.36
N GLY A 313 -5.03 26.85 -11.84
CA GLY A 313 -5.30 28.07 -11.07
C GLY A 313 -5.67 27.82 -9.59
N VAL A 314 -5.50 26.59 -9.09
CA VAL A 314 -5.73 26.23 -7.69
C VAL A 314 -4.40 25.98 -7.02
N ARG A 315 -4.02 26.82 -6.07
CA ARG A 315 -2.82 26.62 -5.24
C ARG A 315 -3.22 25.92 -3.93
N PRO A 316 -3.04 24.59 -3.80
CA PRO A 316 -3.38 23.88 -2.58
C PRO A 316 -2.37 24.19 -1.47
N ILE A 317 -2.84 24.11 -0.22
CA ILE A 317 -2.00 24.06 0.98
C ILE A 317 -1.70 22.59 1.25
N MET A 318 -0.42 22.20 1.23
CA MET A 318 0.00 20.85 1.55
C MET A 318 0.23 20.73 3.06
N ARG A 319 -0.48 19.82 3.73
CA ARG A 319 -0.20 19.48 5.15
C ARG A 319 -0.67 18.07 5.50
N ALA A 320 -0.25 17.52 6.63
CA ALA A 320 -0.84 16.29 7.13
C ALA A 320 -2.26 16.59 7.66
N LEU A 321 -3.26 15.91 7.09
CA LEU A 321 -4.63 15.95 7.55
C LEU A 321 -4.88 14.82 8.55
N GLU A 322 -5.67 15.12 9.58
CA GLU A 322 -6.15 14.07 10.48
C GLU A 322 -7.15 13.16 9.76
N LEU A 323 -7.99 13.73 8.90
CA LEU A 323 -9.10 13.03 8.25
C LEU A 323 -9.30 13.51 6.80
N GLY A 324 -9.53 12.56 5.90
CA GLY A 324 -9.66 12.81 4.46
C GLY A 324 -8.33 13.06 3.77
N ASP A 325 -8.36 13.04 2.43
CA ASP A 325 -7.19 13.27 1.57
C ASP A 325 -7.21 14.69 0.99
N ALA A 326 -8.40 15.30 0.90
CA ALA A 326 -8.56 16.71 0.58
C ALA A 326 -9.72 17.34 1.34
N GLN A 327 -9.57 18.59 1.75
CA GLN A 327 -10.61 19.37 2.41
C GLN A 327 -10.48 20.84 2.03
N TRP A 328 -11.48 21.65 2.37
CA TRP A 328 -11.42 23.09 2.16
C TRP A 328 -11.49 23.84 3.48
N ILE A 329 -10.75 24.93 3.56
CA ILE A 329 -10.75 25.84 4.69
C ILE A 329 -11.08 27.26 4.22
N ALA A 330 -11.69 28.04 5.09
CA ALA A 330 -11.71 29.50 5.00
C ALA A 330 -10.55 30.04 5.85
N LYS A 331 -9.55 30.64 5.20
CA LYS A 331 -8.41 31.26 5.86
C LYS A 331 -8.65 32.75 6.02
N CYS A 332 -8.64 33.23 7.27
CA CYS A 332 -8.86 34.64 7.60
C CYS A 332 -7.70 35.49 7.10
N HIS A 333 -7.99 36.71 6.63
CA HIS A 333 -6.94 37.67 6.26
C HIS A 333 -6.25 38.27 7.48
N ASP A 334 -7.02 38.49 8.56
CA ASP A 334 -6.51 38.87 9.87
C ASP A 334 -6.28 37.61 10.72
N GLN A 335 -5.01 37.31 10.98
CA GLN A 335 -4.58 36.09 11.68
C GLN A 335 -5.04 36.05 13.15
N ASP A 336 -5.32 37.21 13.74
CA ASP A 336 -5.67 37.32 15.16
C ASP A 336 -7.19 37.49 15.38
N PHE A 337 -7.98 37.61 14.31
CA PHE A 337 -9.43 37.85 14.40
C PHE A 337 -10.15 36.78 15.22
N LEU A 338 -9.89 35.49 14.93
CA LEU A 338 -10.51 34.38 15.65
C LEU A 338 -10.06 34.36 17.12
N ARG A 339 -8.76 34.60 17.37
CA ARG A 339 -8.18 34.63 18.72
C ARG A 339 -8.84 35.68 19.60
N ARG A 340 -9.00 36.91 19.08
CA ARG A 340 -9.72 38.00 19.77
C ARG A 340 -11.20 37.69 19.99
N SER A 341 -11.78 36.85 19.14
CA SER A 341 -13.17 36.40 19.23
C SER A 341 -13.34 35.14 20.10
N GLY A 342 -12.25 34.64 20.69
CA GLY A 342 -12.24 33.48 21.60
C GLY A 342 -12.26 32.12 20.89
N ALA A 343 -11.66 32.04 19.70
CA ALA A 343 -11.42 30.81 18.95
C ALA A 343 -9.96 30.76 18.47
N GLU A 344 -9.40 29.56 18.31
CA GLU A 344 -7.99 29.37 18.00
C GLU A 344 -7.68 29.37 16.49
N GLY A 345 -6.42 29.69 16.16
CA GLY A 345 -5.92 29.73 14.79
C GLY A 345 -6.50 30.88 13.95
N ASP A 346 -6.32 30.79 12.65
CA ASP A 346 -6.79 31.73 11.62
C ASP A 346 -7.60 31.02 10.52
N GLU A 347 -7.96 29.74 10.74
CA GLU A 347 -8.57 28.88 9.74
C GLU A 347 -9.85 28.22 10.26
N VAL A 348 -10.86 28.18 9.40
CA VAL A 348 -12.16 27.54 9.64
C VAL A 348 -12.35 26.42 8.64
N VAL A 349 -12.72 25.22 9.11
CA VAL A 349 -12.99 24.07 8.23
C VAL A 349 -14.36 24.22 7.57
N LEU A 350 -14.42 23.95 6.27
CA LEU A 350 -15.67 23.95 5.51
C LEU A 350 -16.28 22.54 5.45
N ASP A 351 -17.56 22.50 5.11
CA ASP A 351 -18.41 21.29 5.17
C ASP A 351 -18.16 20.26 4.03
N HIS A 352 -16.96 20.24 3.45
CA HIS A 352 -16.59 19.37 2.33
C HIS A 352 -15.27 18.64 2.58
N ILE A 353 -15.31 17.31 2.48
CA ILE A 353 -14.14 16.42 2.55
C ILE A 353 -14.17 15.46 1.36
N ILE A 354 -13.01 15.22 0.76
CA ILE A 354 -12.78 14.13 -0.18
C ILE A 354 -11.95 13.04 0.50
N GLU A 355 -12.42 11.81 0.41
CA GLU A 355 -11.64 10.59 0.65
C GLU A 355 -11.36 9.98 -0.73
N ARG A 356 -10.13 10.08 -1.20
CA ARG A 356 -9.68 9.50 -2.45
C ARG A 356 -9.30 8.04 -2.22
N LYS A 357 -9.84 7.14 -3.04
CA LYS A 357 -9.56 5.70 -2.93
C LYS A 357 -9.23 5.12 -4.30
N ARG A 358 -8.03 4.56 -4.45
CA ARG A 358 -7.74 3.71 -5.60
C ARG A 358 -8.50 2.40 -5.45
N LEU A 359 -8.95 1.83 -6.54
CA LEU A 359 -9.79 0.63 -6.52
C LEU A 359 -9.10 -0.59 -5.86
N ASP A 360 -7.79 -0.76 -6.07
CA ASP A 360 -6.96 -1.76 -5.39
C ASP A 360 -6.85 -1.50 -3.88
N ASP A 361 -6.65 -0.24 -3.48
CA ASP A 361 -6.62 0.17 -2.07
C ASP A 361 -7.99 0.01 -1.39
N LEU A 362 -9.09 0.20 -2.12
CA LEU A 362 -10.44 -0.03 -1.64
C LEU A 362 -10.63 -1.52 -1.29
N ILE A 363 -10.27 -2.43 -2.20
CA ILE A 363 -10.34 -3.88 -1.97
C ILE A 363 -9.48 -4.27 -0.76
N GLY A 364 -8.27 -3.73 -0.64
CA GLY A 364 -7.40 -3.93 0.51
C GLY A 364 -8.04 -3.47 1.83
N SER A 365 -8.58 -2.26 1.84
CA SER A 365 -9.19 -1.64 3.02
C SER A 365 -10.47 -2.34 3.51
N ILE A 366 -11.20 -3.01 2.60
CA ILE A 366 -12.36 -3.83 2.96
C ILE A 366 -11.90 -5.11 3.67
N LYS A 367 -10.80 -5.71 3.22
CA LYS A 367 -10.27 -6.97 3.80
C LYS A 367 -9.66 -6.78 5.17
N ASP A 368 -8.92 -5.70 5.38
CA ASP A 368 -8.23 -5.43 6.65
C ASP A 368 -9.08 -4.63 7.66
N GLY A 369 -10.30 -4.26 7.28
CA GLY A 369 -11.25 -3.54 8.15
C GLY A 369 -11.04 -2.03 8.24
N ARG A 370 -9.97 -1.46 7.65
CA ARG A 370 -9.72 -0.01 7.66
C ARG A 370 -10.84 0.79 7.01
N PHE A 371 -11.54 0.22 6.04
CA PHE A 371 -12.68 0.86 5.40
C PHE A 371 -13.78 1.28 6.38
N HIS A 372 -14.07 0.45 7.39
CA HIS A 372 -15.11 0.74 8.37
C HIS A 372 -14.65 1.80 9.38
N GLU A 373 -13.39 1.74 9.80
CA GLU A 373 -12.78 2.72 10.71
C GLU A 373 -12.74 4.12 10.08
N GLN A 374 -12.31 4.22 8.82
CA GLN A 374 -12.28 5.49 8.09
C GLN A 374 -13.68 6.11 7.98
N LYS A 375 -14.69 5.31 7.58
CA LYS A 375 -16.08 5.77 7.52
C LYS A 375 -16.63 6.20 8.87
N PHE A 376 -16.27 5.50 9.94
CA PHE A 376 -16.67 5.86 11.29
C PHE A 376 -16.14 7.25 11.68
N ARG A 377 -14.86 7.54 11.41
CA ARG A 377 -14.27 8.85 11.67
C ARG A 377 -14.89 9.95 10.80
N LEU A 378 -15.15 9.68 9.52
CA LEU A 378 -15.87 10.58 8.63
C LEU A 378 -17.27 10.91 9.16
N LYS A 379 -18.01 9.92 9.64
CA LYS A 379 -19.32 10.14 10.28
C LYS A 379 -19.22 10.97 11.56
N ARG A 380 -18.21 10.71 12.38
CA ARG A 380 -18.00 11.41 13.66
C ARG A 380 -17.51 12.86 13.48
N SER A 381 -16.95 13.19 12.32
CA SER A 381 -16.48 14.54 11.99
C SER A 381 -17.60 15.59 11.87
N GLY A 382 -18.85 15.15 11.70
CA GLY A 382 -20.01 16.05 11.55
C GLY A 382 -20.10 16.74 10.19
N VAL A 383 -19.14 16.53 9.30
CA VAL A 383 -19.09 17.15 7.96
C VAL A 383 -20.26 16.71 7.10
N LYS A 384 -20.92 17.66 6.43
CA LYS A 384 -22.12 17.40 5.62
C LYS A 384 -21.82 16.68 4.31
N HIS A 385 -20.77 17.09 3.61
CA HIS A 385 -20.51 16.65 2.24
C HIS A 385 -19.21 15.86 2.14
N VAL A 386 -19.29 14.58 2.49
CA VAL A 386 -18.20 13.63 2.27
C VAL A 386 -18.30 13.04 0.87
N THR A 387 -17.23 13.17 0.09
CA THR A 387 -17.12 12.64 -1.26
C THR A 387 -16.05 11.56 -1.34
N TYR A 388 -16.44 10.34 -1.67
CA TYR A 388 -15.54 9.26 -2.02
C TYR A 388 -15.14 9.37 -3.49
N LEU A 389 -13.89 9.72 -3.76
CA LEU A 389 -13.34 9.83 -5.10
C LEU A 389 -12.63 8.52 -5.46
N VAL A 390 -13.34 7.64 -6.19
CA VAL A 390 -12.88 6.30 -6.51
C VAL A 390 -12.22 6.27 -7.88
N GLU A 391 -10.93 5.94 -7.91
CA GLU A 391 -10.17 5.86 -9.16
C GLU A 391 -10.15 4.43 -9.72
N GLU A 392 -10.66 4.30 -10.95
CA GLU A 392 -10.64 3.06 -11.71
C GLU A 392 -9.30 2.92 -12.43
N ILE A 393 -8.32 2.32 -11.76
CA ILE A 393 -7.10 1.90 -12.43
C ILE A 393 -7.41 0.62 -13.21
N SER A 394 -6.87 0.50 -14.42
CA SER A 394 -6.93 -0.70 -15.25
C SER A 394 -6.38 -1.91 -14.49
N LEU A 395 -7.24 -2.59 -13.75
CA LEU A 395 -6.96 -3.89 -13.15
C LEU A 395 -7.13 -4.96 -14.22
N ASP A 396 -6.37 -6.05 -14.10
CA ASP A 396 -6.61 -7.24 -14.90
C ASP A 396 -8.08 -7.66 -14.77
N GLN A 397 -8.80 -7.72 -15.91
CA GLN A 397 -10.25 -7.96 -15.95
C GLN A 397 -10.68 -9.18 -15.12
N GLN A 398 -9.84 -10.22 -15.05
CA GLN A 398 -10.12 -11.43 -14.27
C GLN A 398 -10.04 -11.22 -12.75
N HIS A 399 -9.14 -10.35 -12.28
CA HIS A 399 -9.04 -10.04 -10.85
C HIS A 399 -10.15 -9.09 -10.42
N PHE A 400 -10.53 -8.14 -11.28
CA PHE A 400 -11.63 -7.21 -11.01
C PHE A 400 -12.98 -7.95 -10.90
N GLN A 401 -13.28 -8.86 -11.83
CA GLN A 401 -14.55 -9.58 -11.87
C GLN A 401 -14.84 -10.38 -10.59
N LYS A 402 -13.80 -10.85 -9.89
CA LYS A 402 -13.94 -11.55 -8.61
C LYS A 402 -14.37 -10.66 -7.45
N TYR A 403 -14.00 -9.38 -7.46
CA TYR A 403 -14.28 -8.44 -6.36
C TYR A 403 -15.31 -7.38 -6.74
N GLU A 404 -15.76 -7.36 -7.99
CA GLU A 404 -16.72 -6.39 -8.51
C GLU A 404 -17.99 -6.33 -7.66
N GLU A 405 -18.60 -7.48 -7.34
CA GLU A 405 -19.81 -7.51 -6.49
C GLU A 405 -19.56 -6.93 -5.09
N SER A 406 -18.42 -7.26 -4.47
CA SER A 406 -18.06 -6.75 -3.15
C SER A 406 -17.78 -5.25 -3.17
N VAL A 407 -17.12 -4.76 -4.22
CA VAL A 407 -16.84 -3.33 -4.41
C VAL A 407 -18.13 -2.56 -4.68
N GLN A 408 -19.00 -3.05 -5.57
CA GLN A 408 -20.29 -2.43 -5.87
C GLN A 408 -21.17 -2.40 -4.62
N SER A 409 -21.20 -3.48 -3.84
CA SER A 409 -21.89 -3.52 -2.54
C SER A 409 -21.33 -2.49 -1.56
N ALA A 410 -20.01 -2.36 -1.45
CA ALA A 410 -19.37 -1.37 -0.58
C ALA A 410 -19.66 0.08 -1.02
N ILE A 411 -19.67 0.34 -2.33
CA ILE A 411 -20.01 1.64 -2.92
C ILE A 411 -21.49 1.97 -2.66
N ALA A 412 -22.39 1.04 -2.94
CA ALA A 412 -23.82 1.19 -2.72
C ALA A 412 -24.14 1.42 -1.24
N SER A 413 -23.52 0.66 -0.35
CA SER A 413 -23.62 0.86 1.10
C SER A 413 -23.14 2.26 1.51
N THR A 414 -22.04 2.74 0.92
CA THR A 414 -21.49 4.07 1.22
C THR A 414 -22.41 5.20 0.75
N GLN A 415 -23.09 5.03 -0.39
CA GLN A 415 -24.06 6.02 -0.90
C GLN A 415 -25.37 5.99 -0.10
N VAL A 416 -25.95 4.81 0.09
CA VAL A 416 -27.30 4.66 0.66
C VAL A 416 -27.30 4.73 2.18
N VAL A 417 -26.38 4.03 2.85
CA VAL A 417 -26.37 3.93 4.31
C VAL A 417 -25.65 5.11 4.96
N ASN A 418 -24.52 5.54 4.36
CA ASN A 418 -23.72 6.63 4.91
C ASN A 418 -24.09 8.01 4.35
N GLY A 419 -24.85 8.07 3.25
CA GLY A 419 -25.23 9.33 2.60
C GLY A 419 -24.06 10.05 1.93
N PHE A 420 -22.96 9.34 1.65
CA PHE A 420 -21.78 9.94 1.04
C PHE A 420 -21.92 10.02 -0.48
N THR A 421 -21.36 11.07 -1.06
CA THR A 421 -21.29 11.19 -2.51
C THR A 421 -20.17 10.28 -3.01
N VAL A 422 -20.43 9.42 -3.99
CA VAL A 422 -19.37 8.64 -4.65
C VAL A 422 -19.16 9.20 -6.04
N LYS A 423 -17.91 9.60 -6.34
CA LYS A 423 -17.48 10.07 -7.65
C LYS A 423 -16.45 9.09 -8.19
N LYS A 424 -16.77 8.43 -9.31
CA LYS A 424 -15.82 7.58 -10.03
C LYS A 424 -15.05 8.39 -11.06
N THR A 425 -13.74 8.17 -11.15
CA THR A 425 -12.86 8.79 -12.14
C THR A 425 -11.96 7.72 -12.77
N PRO A 426 -11.80 7.70 -14.11
CA PRO A 426 -10.98 6.68 -14.76
C PRO A 426 -9.48 6.99 -14.69
N LYS A 427 -9.10 8.26 -14.49
CA LYS A 427 -7.71 8.69 -14.40
C LYS A 427 -7.55 9.73 -13.29
N MET A 428 -6.33 9.80 -12.75
CA MET A 428 -5.91 10.84 -11.79
C MET A 428 -6.20 12.26 -12.31
N ASP A 429 -5.95 12.52 -13.59
CA ASP A 429 -6.19 13.85 -14.18
C ASP A 429 -7.67 14.26 -14.12
N ASP A 430 -8.59 13.30 -14.15
CA ASP A 430 -10.02 13.54 -14.01
C ASP A 430 -10.39 13.81 -12.55
N SER A 431 -9.73 13.14 -11.60
CA SER A 431 -9.79 13.45 -10.16
C SER A 431 -9.32 14.88 -9.88
N ILE A 432 -8.16 15.26 -10.43
CA ILE A 432 -7.59 16.61 -10.31
C ILE A 432 -8.54 17.65 -10.92
N ARG A 433 -9.11 17.37 -12.10
CA ARG A 433 -10.08 18.27 -12.74
C ARG A 433 -11.35 18.43 -11.90
N TYR A 434 -11.82 17.36 -11.26
CA TYR A 434 -12.95 17.40 -10.35
C TYR A 434 -12.67 18.26 -9.13
N ILE A 435 -11.53 18.07 -8.47
CA ILE A 435 -11.09 18.85 -7.30
C ILE A 435 -10.94 20.34 -7.65
N ALA A 436 -10.36 20.65 -8.82
CA ALA A 436 -10.19 22.04 -9.27
C ALA A 436 -11.55 22.74 -9.48
N ARG A 437 -12.48 22.09 -10.18
CA ARG A 437 -13.85 22.61 -10.39
C ARG A 437 -14.61 22.76 -9.09
N MET A 438 -14.47 21.80 -8.18
CA MET A 438 -15.09 21.88 -6.86
C MET A 438 -14.52 23.08 -6.08
N THR A 439 -13.21 23.28 -6.10
CA THR A 439 -12.58 24.43 -5.43
C THR A 439 -13.11 25.76 -5.95
N GLU A 440 -13.25 25.91 -7.26
CA GLU A 440 -13.82 27.13 -7.85
C GLU A 440 -15.29 27.35 -7.44
N ALA A 441 -16.10 26.29 -7.45
CA ALA A 441 -17.49 26.35 -7.03
C ALA A 441 -17.62 26.71 -5.54
N LEU A 442 -16.77 26.14 -4.67
CA LEU A 442 -16.78 26.41 -3.23
C LEU A 442 -16.29 27.83 -2.92
N LYS A 443 -15.29 28.35 -3.64
CA LYS A 443 -14.89 29.77 -3.56
C LYS A 443 -16.08 30.68 -3.83
N LYS A 444 -16.73 30.53 -4.98
CA LYS A 444 -17.92 31.31 -5.36
C LYS A 444 -19.04 31.19 -4.32
N LYS A 445 -19.25 29.99 -3.78
CA LYS A 445 -20.28 29.69 -2.78
C LYS A 445 -20.04 30.37 -1.44
N TYR A 446 -18.82 30.29 -0.90
CA TYR A 446 -18.53 30.69 0.48
C TYR A 446 -18.00 32.11 0.60
N GLU A 447 -17.18 32.60 -0.33
CA GLU A 447 -16.62 33.95 -0.26
C GLU A 447 -17.68 35.05 -0.45
N SER A 448 -18.86 34.69 -0.97
CA SER A 448 -20.02 35.57 -1.17
C SER A 448 -20.98 35.64 0.03
N ARG A 449 -20.78 34.84 1.09
CA ARG A 449 -21.69 34.76 2.25
C ARG A 449 -20.93 34.88 3.58
N PRO A 450 -21.58 35.32 4.67
CA PRO A 450 -20.97 35.24 5.98
C PRO A 450 -20.89 33.78 6.48
N LEU A 451 -19.84 33.44 7.22
CA LEU A 451 -19.70 32.14 7.89
C LEU A 451 -19.95 32.30 9.39
N LYS A 452 -20.79 31.43 9.97
CA LYS A 452 -21.03 31.36 11.42
C LYS A 452 -20.10 30.31 12.03
N VAL A 453 -19.18 30.73 12.89
CA VAL A 453 -18.22 29.84 13.56
C VAL A 453 -18.65 29.61 15.01
N ILE A 454 -18.67 28.36 15.42
CA ILE A 454 -18.94 27.96 16.81
C ILE A 454 -17.64 28.17 17.62
N PRO A 455 -17.67 28.95 18.72
CA PRO A 455 -16.49 29.11 19.57
C PRO A 455 -16.07 27.78 20.20
N THR A 456 -14.78 27.45 20.14
CA THR A 456 -14.24 26.15 20.60
C THR A 456 -14.54 25.85 22.07
N ARG A 457 -14.56 26.87 22.94
CA ARG A 457 -14.93 26.74 24.37
C ARG A 457 -16.32 26.13 24.62
N VAL A 458 -17.19 26.16 23.62
CA VAL A 458 -18.56 25.62 23.68
C VAL A 458 -18.58 24.15 23.27
N ILE A 459 -17.55 23.68 22.59
CA ILE A 459 -17.48 22.36 21.97
C ILE A 459 -16.75 21.40 22.90
N THR A 460 -17.31 20.21 23.01
CA THR A 460 -16.70 19.03 23.60
C THR A 460 -16.88 17.85 22.65
N ALA A 461 -16.06 16.81 22.80
CA ALA A 461 -16.18 15.60 21.99
C ALA A 461 -17.58 14.98 22.03
N GLN A 462 -18.28 15.16 23.15
CA GLN A 462 -19.55 14.53 23.44
C GLN A 462 -20.74 15.40 23.02
N ASN A 463 -20.58 16.74 22.99
CA ASN A 463 -21.65 17.65 22.61
C ASN A 463 -21.65 18.06 21.15
N TYR A 464 -20.53 17.92 20.45
CA TYR A 464 -20.34 18.51 19.13
C TYR A 464 -21.38 18.04 18.11
N LEU A 465 -21.56 16.72 17.97
CA LEU A 465 -22.52 16.14 17.03
C LEU A 465 -23.98 16.44 17.41
N PRO A 466 -24.41 16.24 18.68
CA PRO A 466 -25.74 16.66 19.12
C PRO A 466 -26.01 18.16 18.86
N LEU A 467 -25.04 19.02 19.16
CA LEU A 467 -25.15 20.47 18.95
C LEU A 467 -25.31 20.81 17.46
N LEU A 468 -24.50 20.22 16.59
CA LEU A 468 -24.63 20.42 15.15
C LEU A 468 -26.01 19.95 14.63
N HIS A 469 -26.52 18.82 15.11
CA HIS A 469 -27.83 18.32 14.73
C HIS A 469 -28.94 19.30 15.17
N HIS A 470 -28.89 19.75 16.41
CA HIS A 470 -29.83 20.74 16.95
C HIS A 470 -29.81 22.06 16.17
N LEU A 471 -28.62 22.60 15.88
CA LEU A 471 -28.48 23.85 15.11
C LEU A 471 -29.04 23.72 13.68
N ARG A 472 -28.80 22.58 13.02
CA ARG A 472 -29.33 22.29 11.68
C ARG A 472 -30.85 22.16 11.66
N ALA A 473 -31.44 21.61 12.72
CA ALA A 473 -32.89 21.49 12.86
C ALA A 473 -33.55 22.84 13.20
N LYS A 474 -32.93 23.63 14.07
CA LYS A 474 -33.44 24.92 14.54
C LYS A 474 -33.36 26.02 13.48
N GLU A 475 -32.26 26.06 12.72
CA GLU A 475 -32.05 27.04 11.65
C GLU A 475 -31.73 26.37 10.30
N PRO A 476 -32.74 25.79 9.62
CA PRO A 476 -32.55 25.19 8.31
C PRO A 476 -31.96 26.22 7.33
N GLY A 477 -30.84 25.86 6.68
CA GLY A 477 -30.13 26.73 5.74
C GLY A 477 -29.03 27.62 6.35
N SER A 478 -28.91 27.69 7.68
CA SER A 478 -27.74 28.26 8.33
C SER A 478 -26.67 27.19 8.54
N ASP A 479 -25.49 27.42 7.96
CA ASP A 479 -24.33 26.55 8.14
C ASP A 479 -23.48 27.06 9.31
N TYR A 480 -23.09 26.15 10.20
CA TYR A 480 -22.23 26.39 11.34
C TYR A 480 -20.92 25.62 11.15
N TYR A 481 -19.80 26.30 11.39
CA TYR A 481 -18.45 25.79 11.17
C TYR A 481 -17.62 25.83 12.44
N ILE A 482 -16.48 25.16 12.43
CA ILE A 482 -15.52 25.17 13.52
C ILE A 482 -14.13 25.52 12.98
N THR A 483 -13.26 25.97 13.87
CA THR A 483 -11.85 26.20 13.57
C THR A 483 -11.17 24.89 13.14
N TYR A 484 -10.14 24.99 12.30
CA TYR A 484 -9.38 23.80 11.89
C TYR A 484 -8.70 23.08 13.07
N PRO A 485 -8.10 23.77 14.07
CA PRO A 485 -7.55 23.11 15.25
C PRO A 485 -8.59 22.31 16.05
N ALA A 486 -9.78 22.88 16.33
CA ALA A 486 -10.86 22.15 17.00
C ALA A 486 -11.30 20.93 16.17
N PHE A 487 -11.42 21.08 14.86
CA PHE A 487 -11.73 19.98 13.95
C PHE A 487 -10.69 18.86 14.05
N ALA A 488 -9.40 19.19 13.91
CA ALA A 488 -8.29 18.24 13.96
C ALA A 488 -8.27 17.47 15.30
N SER A 489 -8.48 18.16 16.42
CA SER A 489 -8.62 17.56 17.76
C SER A 489 -9.79 16.56 17.83
N LEU A 490 -10.96 16.93 17.30
CA LEU A 490 -12.16 16.07 17.30
C LEU A 490 -12.01 14.80 16.45
N VAL A 491 -11.29 14.89 15.32
CA VAL A 491 -11.14 13.78 14.37
C VAL A 491 -9.86 12.97 14.58
N SER A 492 -9.00 13.35 15.52
CA SER A 492 -7.75 12.68 15.88
C SER A 492 -7.96 11.18 16.11
N LYS A 493 -7.00 10.36 15.64
CA LYS A 493 -7.07 8.89 15.77
C LYS A 493 -6.92 8.41 17.21
N SER A 494 -6.21 9.16 18.04
CA SER A 494 -5.73 8.71 19.35
C SER A 494 -6.37 9.50 20.50
N ASP A 495 -6.54 10.81 20.35
CA ASP A 495 -6.95 11.69 21.47
C ASP A 495 -8.35 11.34 22.02
N MET A 496 -9.21 10.83 21.15
CA MET A 496 -10.59 10.49 21.47
C MET A 496 -10.82 9.00 21.78
N LEU A 497 -9.77 8.17 21.80
CA LEU A 497 -9.92 6.77 22.22
C LEU A 497 -10.14 6.70 23.73
N THR A 498 -11.22 6.02 24.14
CA THR A 498 -11.43 5.67 25.55
C THR A 498 -10.71 4.36 25.88
N LEU A 499 -10.45 4.10 27.15
CA LEU A 499 -9.97 2.78 27.61
C LEU A 499 -10.91 1.66 27.12
N ARG A 500 -12.21 1.97 27.05
CA ARG A 500 -13.22 1.08 26.50
C ARG A 500 -12.95 0.75 25.02
N ASP A 501 -12.69 1.77 24.20
CA ASP A 501 -12.41 1.56 22.77
C ASP A 501 -11.09 0.82 22.55
N LEU A 502 -10.06 1.17 23.33
CA LEU A 502 -8.76 0.51 23.28
C LEU A 502 -8.90 -0.97 23.66
N TYR A 503 -9.64 -1.27 24.72
CA TYR A 503 -9.85 -2.64 25.17
C TYR A 503 -10.58 -3.49 24.12
N LEU A 504 -11.60 -2.94 23.44
CA LEU A 504 -12.24 -3.63 22.30
C LEU A 504 -11.23 -3.95 21.19
N LYS A 505 -10.37 -2.98 20.84
CA LYS A 505 -9.32 -3.19 19.84
C LYS A 505 -8.33 -4.27 20.26
N MET A 506 -7.89 -4.27 21.53
CA MET A 506 -7.00 -5.30 22.07
C MET A 506 -7.64 -6.70 21.98
N LEU A 507 -8.93 -6.85 22.33
CA LEU A 507 -9.65 -8.12 22.22
C LEU A 507 -9.72 -8.62 20.77
N MET A 508 -9.92 -7.71 19.82
CA MET A 508 -10.00 -8.03 18.39
C MET A 508 -8.66 -8.44 17.77
N CYS A 509 -7.53 -8.22 18.44
CA CYS A 509 -6.23 -8.76 18.04
C CYS A 509 -6.19 -10.30 18.14
N THR A 510 -7.04 -10.90 18.99
CA THR A 510 -7.17 -12.36 19.06
C THR A 510 -7.98 -12.88 17.88
N ARG A 511 -7.33 -13.64 16.98
CA ARG A 511 -7.95 -14.17 15.76
C ARG A 511 -9.23 -14.96 16.06
N GLY A 512 -10.36 -14.49 15.51
CA GLY A 512 -11.69 -15.10 15.67
C GLY A 512 -12.61 -14.34 16.64
N VAL A 513 -12.07 -13.35 17.37
CA VAL A 513 -12.84 -12.38 18.14
C VAL A 513 -13.29 -11.26 17.19
N THR A 514 -14.57 -11.26 16.85
CA THR A 514 -15.21 -10.18 16.07
C THR A 514 -15.61 -9.03 16.99
N GLY A 515 -15.93 -7.86 16.44
CA GLY A 515 -16.37 -6.70 17.24
C GLY A 515 -17.58 -7.00 18.13
N GLU A 516 -18.53 -7.81 17.65
CA GLU A 516 -19.68 -8.25 18.46
C GLU A 516 -19.24 -9.10 19.66
N LYS A 517 -18.32 -10.04 19.46
CA LYS A 517 -17.79 -10.87 20.55
C LYS A 517 -16.97 -10.04 21.54
N ALA A 518 -16.15 -9.10 21.04
CA ALA A 518 -15.38 -8.19 21.88
C ALA A 518 -16.29 -7.34 22.77
N MET A 519 -17.41 -6.84 22.25
CA MET A 519 -18.39 -6.11 23.05
C MET A 519 -19.03 -6.96 24.14
N GLU A 520 -19.39 -8.22 23.85
CA GLU A 520 -19.97 -9.11 24.86
C GLU A 520 -18.95 -9.47 25.96
N ILE A 521 -17.68 -9.68 25.60
CA ILE A 521 -16.59 -9.87 26.58
C ILE A 521 -16.45 -8.62 27.45
N GLN A 522 -16.38 -7.44 26.84
CA GLN A 522 -16.25 -6.18 27.56
C GLN A 522 -17.45 -5.85 28.47
N ASN A 523 -18.65 -6.25 28.08
CA ASN A 523 -19.84 -6.05 28.92
C ASN A 523 -19.76 -6.80 30.26
N ILE A 524 -19.03 -7.92 30.29
CA ILE A 524 -18.78 -8.71 31.51
C ILE A 524 -17.57 -8.17 32.26
N TRP A 525 -16.44 -8.00 31.55
CA TRP A 525 -15.21 -7.48 32.12
C TRP A 525 -14.97 -6.09 31.54
N ARG A 526 -15.27 -5.02 32.30
CA ARG A 526 -15.30 -3.66 31.73
C ARG A 526 -13.94 -3.15 31.29
N THR A 527 -12.87 -3.62 31.93
CA THR A 527 -11.51 -3.15 31.69
C THR A 527 -10.55 -4.33 31.41
N PRO A 528 -9.40 -4.07 30.74
CA PRO A 528 -8.36 -5.07 30.59
C PRO A 528 -7.91 -5.66 31.93
N ASN A 529 -7.81 -4.82 32.97
CA ASN A 529 -7.39 -5.24 34.30
C ASN A 529 -8.40 -6.20 34.95
N ASP A 530 -9.70 -5.91 34.83
CA ASP A 530 -10.75 -6.80 35.33
C ASP A 530 -10.72 -8.16 34.62
N PHE A 531 -10.37 -8.15 33.34
CA PHE A 531 -10.31 -9.36 32.53
C PHE A 531 -9.13 -10.25 32.91
N VAL A 532 -7.93 -9.67 33.07
CA VAL A 532 -6.74 -10.39 33.54
C VAL A 532 -6.96 -10.95 34.95
N LYS A 533 -7.50 -10.13 35.87
CA LYS A 533 -7.84 -10.57 37.24
C LYS A 533 -8.83 -11.74 37.25
N ALA A 534 -9.73 -11.84 36.27
CA ALA A 534 -10.64 -12.97 36.16
C ALA A 534 -9.90 -14.28 35.80
N PHE A 535 -8.85 -14.20 34.98
CA PHE A 535 -7.97 -15.35 34.72
C PHE A 535 -7.12 -15.71 35.94
N ASP A 536 -6.59 -14.73 36.69
CA ASP A 536 -5.82 -15.00 37.91
C ASP A 536 -6.65 -15.76 38.96
N ARG A 537 -7.93 -15.38 39.10
CA ARG A 537 -8.89 -16.04 40.01
C ARG A 537 -9.19 -17.49 39.64
N CYS A 538 -8.81 -17.95 38.45
CA CYS A 538 -8.98 -19.35 38.07
C CYS A 538 -7.97 -20.28 38.78
N GLY A 539 -6.94 -19.74 39.45
CA GLY A 539 -5.96 -20.49 40.23
C GLY A 539 -4.90 -21.21 39.39
N SER A 540 -3.93 -21.82 40.08
CA SER A 540 -2.81 -22.57 39.50
C SER A 540 -3.11 -24.07 39.35
N GLY A 541 -2.24 -24.80 38.64
CA GLY A 541 -2.40 -26.24 38.36
C GLY A 541 -3.26 -26.58 37.14
N GLU A 542 -3.47 -27.88 36.89
CA GLU A 542 -4.19 -28.39 35.71
C GLU A 542 -5.69 -28.02 35.73
N GLU A 543 -6.33 -28.02 36.90
CA GLU A 543 -7.72 -27.57 37.05
C GLU A 543 -7.85 -26.06 36.80
N GLY A 544 -6.86 -25.27 37.26
CA GLY A 544 -6.79 -23.84 36.98
C GLY A 544 -6.62 -23.53 35.50
N LYS A 545 -5.74 -24.27 34.80
CA LYS A 545 -5.58 -24.18 33.34
C LYS A 545 -6.88 -24.52 32.60
N LYS A 546 -7.60 -25.55 33.02
CA LYS A 546 -8.90 -25.92 32.43
C LYS A 546 -9.93 -24.80 32.62
N ARG A 547 -10.04 -24.25 33.83
CA ARG A 547 -10.93 -23.12 34.13
C ARG A 547 -10.59 -21.87 33.31
N ARG A 548 -9.31 -21.52 33.17
CA ARG A 548 -8.86 -20.40 32.31
C ARG A 548 -9.30 -20.61 30.87
N ARG A 549 -9.06 -21.80 30.29
CA ARG A 549 -9.45 -22.11 28.90
C ARG A 549 -10.95 -22.02 28.66
N GLU A 550 -11.78 -22.39 29.64
CA GLU A 550 -13.23 -22.38 29.51
C GLU A 550 -13.90 -21.08 29.97
N LEU A 551 -13.18 -20.18 30.67
CA LEU A 551 -13.72 -18.97 31.31
C LEU A 551 -14.66 -18.17 30.41
N VAL A 552 -14.18 -17.77 29.24
CA VAL A 552 -14.96 -16.93 28.31
C VAL A 552 -16.14 -17.70 27.71
N SER A 553 -15.93 -18.96 27.32
CA SER A 553 -16.99 -19.80 26.77
C SER A 553 -18.07 -20.17 27.79
N SER A 554 -17.72 -20.28 29.07
CA SER A 554 -18.67 -20.59 30.15
C SER A 554 -19.66 -19.43 30.37
N GLN A 555 -19.19 -18.19 30.21
CA GLN A 555 -19.98 -16.98 30.41
C GLN A 555 -20.74 -16.55 29.13
N LEU A 556 -20.18 -16.83 27.95
CA LEU A 556 -20.73 -16.39 26.65
C LEU A 556 -21.24 -17.52 25.75
N GLY A 557 -21.31 -18.74 26.27
CA GLY A 557 -21.66 -19.95 25.51
C GLY A 557 -23.11 -20.02 25.04
N ASN A 558 -24.04 -19.28 25.65
CA ASN A 558 -25.48 -19.35 25.35
C ASN A 558 -26.00 -18.16 24.53
N LYS A 559 -25.12 -17.39 23.89
CA LYS A 559 -25.51 -16.25 23.04
C LYS A 559 -25.81 -16.69 21.61
N VAL A 560 -26.47 -15.82 20.84
CA VAL A 560 -26.69 -15.98 19.39
C VAL A 560 -25.36 -16.29 18.70
N LYS A 561 -25.35 -17.16 17.68
CA LYS A 561 -24.13 -17.70 17.03
C LYS A 561 -23.07 -16.63 16.67
N SER A 562 -23.47 -15.42 16.27
CA SER A 562 -22.54 -14.34 15.94
C SER A 562 -21.76 -13.78 17.15
N LYS A 563 -22.40 -13.82 18.33
CA LYS A 563 -21.93 -13.36 19.63
C LYS A 563 -21.37 -14.47 20.52
N GLN A 564 -21.60 -15.72 20.15
CA GLN A 564 -21.16 -16.89 20.90
C GLN A 564 -19.63 -17.05 20.86
N VAL A 565 -19.03 -17.32 22.01
CA VAL A 565 -17.62 -17.71 22.12
C VAL A 565 -17.54 -19.20 22.42
N GLY A 566 -17.22 -20.00 21.41
CA GLY A 566 -17.02 -21.44 21.59
C GLY A 566 -15.74 -21.77 22.36
N LYS A 567 -15.65 -23.00 22.89
CA LYS A 567 -14.52 -23.48 23.72
C LYS A 567 -13.15 -23.29 23.06
N ALA A 568 -13.03 -23.55 21.75
CA ALA A 568 -11.78 -23.39 21.02
C ALA A 568 -11.32 -21.92 20.92
N LEU A 569 -12.25 -20.97 20.82
CA LEU A 569 -11.92 -19.55 20.82
C LEU A 569 -11.61 -19.05 22.24
N SER A 570 -12.34 -19.55 23.24
CA SER A 570 -12.07 -19.26 24.66
C SER A 570 -10.66 -19.70 25.07
N ALA A 571 -10.20 -20.87 24.63
CA ALA A 571 -8.84 -21.33 24.89
C ALA A 571 -7.78 -20.40 24.29
N LYS A 572 -7.96 -19.93 23.04
CA LYS A 572 -7.05 -18.96 22.41
C LYS A 572 -7.03 -17.60 23.12
N ILE A 573 -8.19 -17.15 23.61
CA ILE A 573 -8.25 -15.92 24.41
C ILE A 573 -7.48 -16.11 25.72
N ALA A 574 -7.63 -17.26 26.37
CA ALA A 574 -6.89 -17.58 27.59
C ALA A 574 -5.37 -17.64 27.37
N GLU A 575 -4.90 -18.19 26.25
CA GLU A 575 -3.46 -18.19 25.89
C GLU A 575 -2.90 -16.77 25.75
N VAL A 576 -3.69 -15.82 25.24
CA VAL A 576 -3.25 -14.43 25.01
C VAL A 576 -3.38 -13.56 26.26
N TRP A 577 -4.41 -13.78 27.08
CA TRP A 577 -4.78 -12.88 28.19
C TRP A 577 -4.59 -13.46 29.58
N GLY A 578 -4.50 -14.79 29.69
CA GLY A 578 -4.43 -15.50 30.97
C GLY A 578 -3.12 -16.26 31.20
N ASP A 579 -2.25 -16.35 30.19
CA ASP A 579 -0.89 -16.93 30.25
C ASP A 579 0.20 -15.89 29.91
N ALA A 580 -0.18 -14.61 29.80
CA ALA A 580 0.71 -13.49 29.49
C ALA A 580 1.54 -13.01 30.68
#